data_AF-A0A1C7MVJ4-F1
#
_entry.id   AF-A0A1C7MVJ4-F1
#
_cell.length_a   1.000
_cell.length_b   1.000
_cell.length_c   1.000
_cell.angle_alpha   90.00
_cell.angle_beta   90.00
_cell.angle_gamma   90.00
#
_symmetry.space_group_name_H-M   'P 1'
#
loop_
_entity.id
_entity.type
_entity.pdbx_description
1 polymer ?
#
loop_
_entity_poly.entity_id
_entity_poly.type
_entity_poly.pdbx_seq_one_letter_code
_entity_poly.pdbx_strand_id
1 'polypeptide(L)'
;MPRLSRRSRSTCKGTFDPRDAQRVKHTRIGVWDLYEEIQPELAHVPGSSRLEHYLEMYQSFPYLWRMIKDILSIQSCWWLLVLYFSVDAVESLLPAAALWYSGQLLTILQVAIDTRTVDKELLLRISLGRIACTVLKRVLSSVRARLSYPLSIRVKQQYSIHLFHARARLDLPTFEDSAVQRQLEDASNSSGNGFAWDSLQMAIHIITAAVEVVSQVGVLASVLRDQRDGLLLAIISCSASAFDWFKTQGAFSRAVVWAATTKNKDYIRMQGLKRVVNDIEHRKEFIAGNLAGLAHQNSEKWCIV
;
A
#
# COMPACT_ATOMS: atom_id res chain seq x y z
N MET A 1 18.77 44.03 6.87
CA MET A 1 19.14 43.45 5.56
C MET A 1 18.26 42.23 5.31
N PRO A 2 17.34 42.25 4.32
CA PRO A 2 16.47 41.11 4.05
C PRO A 2 17.20 40.08 3.18
N ARG A 3 17.13 38.81 3.57
CA ARG A 3 17.74 37.66 2.87
C ARG A 3 16.92 37.33 1.62
N LEU A 4 17.60 37.30 0.47
CA LEU A 4 17.04 36.90 -0.81
C LEU A 4 16.65 35.42 -0.78
N SER A 5 15.36 35.16 -0.95
CA SER A 5 14.77 33.83 -1.14
C SER A 5 15.30 33.22 -2.45
N ARG A 6 15.84 32.01 -2.36
CA ARG A 6 16.44 31.27 -3.48
C ARG A 6 15.32 30.60 -4.28
N ARG A 7 15.03 31.13 -5.48
CA ARG A 7 14.08 30.57 -6.45
C ARG A 7 14.49 29.14 -6.81
N SER A 8 13.64 28.17 -6.48
CA SER A 8 13.63 26.87 -7.14
C SER A 8 13.16 27.08 -8.58
N ARG A 9 13.97 26.64 -9.55
CA ARG A 9 13.60 26.69 -10.97
C ARG A 9 12.68 25.52 -11.28
N SER A 10 11.38 25.76 -11.33
CA SER A 10 10.45 24.89 -12.04
C SER A 10 10.64 25.09 -13.55
N THR A 11 10.62 23.99 -14.30
CA THR A 11 10.88 23.95 -15.74
C THR A 11 9.65 24.37 -16.57
N CYS A 12 8.87 25.35 -16.10
CA CYS A 12 7.74 25.90 -16.82
C CYS A 12 7.99 27.38 -17.18
N LYS A 13 7.53 27.77 -18.36
CA LYS A 13 7.82 29.05 -19.00
C LYS A 13 6.99 30.16 -18.34
N GLY A 14 7.47 30.69 -17.20
CA GLY A 14 6.80 31.78 -16.47
C GLY A 14 7.60 32.22 -15.23
N THR A 15 7.43 33.48 -14.81
CA THR A 15 8.00 33.97 -13.54
C THR A 15 6.97 33.77 -12.44
N PHE A 16 7.24 32.88 -11.49
CA PHE A 16 6.39 32.66 -10.31
C PHE A 16 6.29 33.96 -9.49
N ASP A 17 5.08 34.55 -9.45
CA ASP A 17 4.76 35.70 -8.61
C ASP A 17 3.78 35.27 -7.50
N PRO A 18 4.22 35.21 -6.23
CA PRO A 18 3.37 34.79 -5.11
C PRO A 18 2.23 35.76 -4.80
N ARG A 19 2.17 36.93 -5.47
CA ARG A 19 1.09 37.91 -5.33
C ARG A 19 -0.02 37.76 -6.37
N ASP A 20 0.15 36.86 -7.35
CA ASP A 20 -0.85 36.61 -8.38
C ASP A 20 -1.95 35.67 -7.86
N ALA A 21 -3.02 36.26 -7.29
CA ALA A 21 -4.15 35.52 -6.74
C ALA A 21 -4.93 34.70 -7.78
N GLN A 22 -4.72 34.92 -9.08
CA GLN A 22 -5.38 34.13 -10.13
C GLN A 22 -4.62 32.84 -10.48
N ARG A 23 -3.32 32.79 -10.25
CA ARG A 23 -2.46 31.65 -10.60
C ARG A 23 -1.95 30.88 -9.40
N VAL A 24 -2.12 31.42 -8.19
CA VAL A 24 -1.55 30.83 -6.98
C VAL A 24 -2.66 30.52 -5.99
N LYS A 25 -2.83 29.24 -5.68
CA LYS A 25 -3.68 28.79 -4.58
C LYS A 25 -2.92 28.99 -3.28
N HIS A 26 -3.41 29.89 -2.44
CA HIS A 26 -2.92 30.03 -1.07
C HIS A 26 -3.69 29.09 -0.15
N THR A 27 -2.98 28.14 0.46
CA THR A 27 -3.54 27.26 1.49
C THR A 27 -2.76 27.43 2.78
N ARG A 28 -3.44 27.84 3.85
CA ARG A 28 -2.82 27.97 5.17
C ARG A 28 -2.89 26.65 5.92
N ILE A 29 -1.74 26.00 6.09
CA ILE A 29 -1.62 24.73 6.82
C ILE A 29 -0.98 25.05 8.18
N GLY A 30 -1.84 25.33 9.17
CA GLY A 30 -1.40 25.76 10.50
C GLY A 30 -0.74 27.14 10.49
N VAL A 31 0.57 27.17 10.74
CA VAL A 31 1.39 28.42 10.75
C VAL A 31 2.09 28.66 9.41
N TRP A 32 2.01 27.71 8.46
CA TRP A 32 2.68 27.81 7.16
C TRP A 32 1.71 28.24 6.07
N ASP A 33 2.17 29.17 5.24
CA ASP A 33 1.49 29.60 4.02
C ASP A 33 2.05 28.81 2.83
N LEU A 34 1.26 27.88 2.31
CA LEU A 34 1.60 27.11 1.11
C LEU A 34 1.01 27.81 -0.12
N TYR A 35 1.87 28.11 -1.09
CA TYR A 35 1.51 28.74 -2.36
C TYR A 35 1.73 27.71 -3.48
N GLU A 36 0.65 27.17 -4.03
CA GLU A 36 0.68 26.21 -5.15
C GLU A 36 0.31 26.93 -6.44
N GLU A 37 1.12 26.77 -7.50
CA GLU A 37 0.80 27.33 -8.82
C GLU A 37 -0.25 26.45 -9.51
N ILE A 38 -1.44 27.01 -9.77
CA ILE A 38 -2.53 26.33 -10.47
C ILE A 38 -2.25 26.42 -11.97
N GLN A 39 -2.16 25.29 -12.67
CA GLN A 39 -2.08 25.29 -14.12
C GLN A 39 -3.41 25.81 -14.71
N PRO A 40 -3.41 26.94 -15.43
CA PRO A 40 -4.65 27.59 -15.89
C PRO A 40 -5.44 26.74 -16.89
N GLU A 41 -4.79 25.78 -17.57
CA GLU A 41 -5.43 24.88 -18.53
C GLU A 41 -6.35 23.84 -17.86
N LEU A 42 -6.12 23.53 -16.58
CA LEU A 42 -6.93 22.58 -15.80
C LEU A 42 -7.89 23.27 -14.82
N ALA A 43 -7.81 24.59 -14.65
CA ALA A 43 -8.62 25.34 -13.68
C ALA A 43 -10.13 25.37 -14.01
N HIS A 44 -10.50 25.17 -15.28
CA HIS A 44 -11.89 25.31 -15.74
C HIS A 44 -12.72 24.02 -15.68
N VAL A 45 -12.12 22.87 -15.33
CA VAL A 45 -12.82 21.59 -15.27
C VAL A 45 -13.09 21.22 -13.81
N PRO A 46 -14.36 21.20 -13.34
CA PRO A 46 -14.67 20.73 -12.00
C PRO A 46 -14.24 19.26 -11.85
N GLY A 47 -13.28 18.99 -10.96
CA GLY A 47 -12.68 17.66 -10.76
C GLY A 47 -11.24 17.51 -11.27
N SER A 48 -10.65 18.55 -11.87
CA SER A 48 -9.28 18.53 -12.39
C SER A 48 -8.21 18.26 -11.33
N SER A 49 -8.42 18.68 -10.08
CA SER A 49 -7.50 18.38 -8.97
C SER A 49 -7.37 16.88 -8.69
N ARG A 50 -8.41 16.07 -8.99
CA ARG A 50 -8.31 14.61 -8.92
C ARG A 50 -7.55 14.04 -10.11
N LEU A 51 -7.80 14.57 -11.30
CA LEU A 51 -7.12 14.15 -12.52
C LEU A 51 -5.62 14.43 -12.45
N GLU A 52 -5.20 15.55 -11.87
CA GLU A 52 -3.79 15.89 -11.68
C GLU A 52 -3.10 14.85 -10.79
N HIS A 53 -3.71 14.47 -9.66
CA HIS A 53 -3.19 13.36 -8.84
C HIS A 53 -3.19 12.01 -9.55
N TYR A 54 -4.20 11.69 -10.37
CA TYR A 54 -4.18 10.46 -11.17
C TYR A 54 -3.07 10.47 -12.22
N LEU A 55 -2.78 11.63 -12.81
CA LEU A 55 -1.78 11.81 -13.85
C LEU A 55 -0.37 11.78 -13.27
N GLU A 56 -0.14 12.41 -12.11
CA GLU A 56 1.07 12.26 -11.30
C GLU A 56 1.29 10.81 -10.85
N MET A 57 0.21 10.11 -10.46
CA MET A 57 0.29 8.70 -10.09
C MET A 57 0.61 7.81 -11.30
N TYR A 58 0.09 8.12 -12.48
CA TYR A 58 0.42 7.42 -13.72
C TYR A 58 1.89 7.62 -14.12
N GLN A 59 2.42 8.84 -13.99
CA GLN A 59 3.84 9.12 -14.24
C GLN A 59 4.76 8.36 -13.26
N SER A 60 4.27 8.08 -12.05
CA SER A 60 5.00 7.34 -11.02
C SER A 60 4.91 5.81 -11.18
N PHE A 61 3.92 5.31 -11.93
CA PHE A 61 3.68 3.89 -12.16
C PHE A 61 4.88 3.09 -12.68
N PRO A 62 5.68 3.54 -13.69
CA PRO A 62 6.82 2.75 -14.17
C PRO A 62 7.86 2.49 -13.07
N TYR A 63 8.03 3.42 -12.14
CA TYR A 63 8.93 3.25 -11.00
C TYR A 63 8.37 2.24 -9.99
N LEU A 64 7.07 2.31 -9.71
CA LEU A 64 6.39 1.34 -8.86
C LEU A 64 6.44 -0.06 -9.47
N TRP A 65 6.20 -0.19 -10.78
CA TRP A 65 6.28 -1.46 -11.49
C TRP A 65 7.68 -2.05 -11.43
N ARG A 66 8.71 -1.22 -11.64
CA ARG A 66 10.10 -1.64 -11.50
C ARG A 66 10.41 -2.10 -10.07
N MET A 67 9.94 -1.37 -9.06
CA MET A 67 10.08 -1.71 -7.65
C MET A 67 9.42 -3.06 -7.32
N ILE A 68 8.20 -3.30 -7.82
CA ILE A 68 7.48 -4.57 -7.65
C ILE A 68 8.23 -5.71 -8.35
N LYS A 69 8.70 -5.48 -9.58
CA LYS A 69 9.48 -6.46 -10.34
C LYS A 69 10.78 -6.82 -9.62
N ASP A 70 11.47 -5.85 -9.05
CA ASP A 70 12.70 -6.06 -8.27
C ASP A 70 12.42 -6.85 -6.99
N ILE A 71 11.29 -6.59 -6.31
CA ILE A 71 10.84 -7.39 -5.15
C ILE A 71 10.52 -8.84 -5.55
N LEU A 72 9.82 -9.04 -6.67
CA LEU A 72 9.45 -10.36 -7.18
C LEU A 72 10.66 -11.18 -7.65
N SER A 73 11.73 -10.52 -8.08
CA SER A 73 12.98 -11.15 -8.54
C SER A 73 13.79 -11.79 -7.39
N ILE A 74 13.47 -11.49 -6.12
CA ILE A 74 14.20 -12.04 -4.96
C ILE A 74 13.84 -13.52 -4.77
N GLN A 75 14.74 -14.40 -5.23
CA GLN A 75 14.53 -15.86 -5.25
C GLN A 75 14.24 -16.47 -3.86
N SER A 76 14.81 -15.91 -2.78
CA SER A 76 14.58 -16.36 -1.40
C SER A 76 13.20 -15.99 -0.83
N CYS A 77 12.51 -15.01 -1.43
CA CYS A 77 11.23 -14.48 -0.96
C CYS A 77 10.04 -14.88 -1.86
N TRP A 78 10.31 -15.40 -3.05
CA TRP A 78 9.28 -15.69 -4.05
C TRP A 78 8.22 -16.67 -3.56
N TRP A 79 8.60 -17.76 -2.88
CA TRP A 79 7.63 -18.74 -2.37
C TRP A 79 6.71 -18.14 -1.29
N LEU A 80 7.23 -17.28 -0.41
CA LEU A 80 6.44 -16.59 0.61
C LEU A 80 5.46 -15.60 -0.04
N LEU A 81 5.91 -14.88 -1.07
CA LEU A 81 5.08 -13.96 -1.85
C LEU A 81 3.95 -14.69 -2.58
N VAL A 82 4.27 -15.81 -3.24
CA VAL A 82 3.27 -16.63 -3.93
C VAL A 82 2.25 -17.16 -2.94
N LEU A 83 2.69 -17.71 -1.80
CA LEU A 83 1.79 -18.21 -0.76
C LEU A 83 0.90 -17.08 -0.20
N TYR A 84 1.48 -15.90 0.06
CA TYR A 84 0.73 -14.73 0.52
C TYR A 84 -0.33 -14.31 -0.50
N PHE A 85 0.03 -14.24 -1.78
CA PHE A 85 -0.88 -13.89 -2.87
C PHE A 85 -1.98 -14.95 -3.04
N SER A 86 -1.66 -16.24 -2.95
CA SER A 86 -2.65 -17.32 -3.01
C SER A 86 -3.64 -17.24 -1.86
N VAL A 87 -3.18 -16.95 -0.63
CA VAL A 87 -4.05 -16.76 0.53
C VAL A 87 -4.99 -15.57 0.30
N ASP A 88 -4.48 -14.44 -0.19
CA ASP A 88 -5.28 -13.25 -0.46
C ASP A 88 -6.29 -13.48 -1.62
N ALA A 89 -5.87 -14.19 -2.66
CA ALA A 89 -6.74 -14.58 -3.77
C ALA A 89 -7.88 -15.49 -3.31
N VAL A 90 -7.61 -16.51 -2.47
CA VAL A 90 -8.66 -17.36 -1.90
C VAL A 90 -9.57 -16.56 -0.97
N GLU A 91 -9.02 -15.65 -0.17
CA GLU A 91 -9.81 -14.76 0.71
C GLU A 91 -10.79 -13.88 -0.11
N SER A 92 -10.36 -13.38 -1.27
CA SER A 92 -11.19 -12.56 -2.17
C SER A 92 -12.35 -13.31 -2.84
N LEU A 93 -12.26 -14.64 -2.95
CA LEU A 93 -13.30 -15.49 -3.54
C LEU A 93 -14.37 -15.90 -2.53
N LEU A 94 -14.09 -15.81 -1.22
CA LEU A 94 -15.05 -16.15 -0.17
C LEU A 94 -16.35 -15.34 -0.21
N PRO A 95 -16.37 -14.01 -0.40
CA PRO A 95 -17.63 -13.26 -0.48
C PRO A 95 -18.47 -13.69 -1.69
N ALA A 96 -17.85 -13.99 -2.83
CA ALA A 96 -18.54 -14.51 -4.01
C ALA A 96 -19.15 -15.90 -3.74
N ALA A 97 -18.41 -16.80 -3.07
CA ALA A 97 -18.93 -18.09 -2.65
C ALA A 97 -20.09 -17.96 -1.65
N ALA A 98 -20.00 -17.03 -0.69
CA ALA A 98 -21.07 -16.77 0.27
C ALA A 98 -22.35 -16.24 -0.40
N LEU A 99 -22.21 -15.40 -1.43
CA LEU A 99 -23.32 -14.96 -2.27
C LEU A 99 -23.95 -16.12 -3.02
N TRP A 100 -23.13 -17.01 -3.61
CA TRP A 100 -23.61 -18.21 -4.30
C TRP A 100 -24.45 -19.11 -3.38
N TYR A 101 -23.97 -19.40 -2.17
CA TYR A 101 -24.73 -20.20 -1.19
C TYR A 101 -26.03 -19.50 -0.76
N SER A 102 -26.03 -18.17 -0.67
CA SER A 102 -27.23 -17.40 -0.35
C SER A 102 -28.27 -17.46 -1.47
N GLY A 103 -27.83 -17.42 -2.74
CA GLY A 103 -28.70 -17.62 -3.91
C GLY A 103 -29.34 -19.00 -3.93
N GLN A 104 -28.55 -20.06 -3.70
CA GLN A 104 -29.04 -21.44 -3.62
C GLN A 104 -30.09 -21.63 -2.51
N LEU A 105 -29.88 -20.99 -1.36
CA LEU A 105 -30.84 -21.03 -0.25
C LEU A 105 -32.17 -20.39 -0.63
N LEU A 106 -32.14 -19.28 -1.38
CA LEU A 106 -33.36 -18.62 -1.86
C LEU A 106 -34.14 -19.53 -2.82
N THR A 107 -33.46 -20.17 -3.77
CA THR A 107 -34.07 -21.09 -4.73
C THR A 107 -34.71 -22.29 -4.04
N ILE A 108 -34.02 -22.88 -3.05
CA ILE A 108 -34.57 -24.02 -2.29
C ILE A 108 -35.75 -23.59 -1.43
N LEU A 109 -35.68 -22.41 -0.81
CA LEU A 109 -36.79 -21.87 -0.04
C LEU A 109 -38.03 -21.69 -0.93
N GLN A 110 -37.85 -21.18 -2.15
CA GLN A 110 -38.92 -21.02 -3.13
C GLN A 110 -39.54 -22.38 -3.52
N VAL A 111 -38.70 -23.37 -3.84
CA VAL A 111 -39.16 -24.74 -4.16
C VAL A 111 -39.89 -25.37 -2.96
N ALA A 112 -39.39 -25.19 -1.74
CA ALA A 112 -39.99 -25.75 -0.53
C ALA A 112 -41.34 -25.10 -0.20
N ILE A 113 -41.52 -23.81 -0.49
CA ILE A 113 -42.81 -23.12 -0.37
C ILE A 113 -43.80 -23.68 -1.38
N ASP A 114 -43.37 -23.87 -2.64
CA ASP A 114 -44.22 -24.37 -3.72
C ASP A 114 -44.62 -25.85 -3.53
N THR A 115 -43.69 -26.69 -3.08
CA THR A 115 -43.89 -28.14 -2.93
C THR A 115 -44.32 -28.57 -1.52
N ARG A 116 -44.30 -27.67 -0.52
CA ARG A 116 -44.57 -27.93 0.90
C ARG A 116 -43.69 -29.00 1.56
N THR A 117 -42.65 -29.50 0.90
CA THR A 117 -41.72 -30.49 1.46
C THR A 117 -40.33 -29.88 1.56
N VAL A 118 -39.75 -29.91 2.76
CA VAL A 118 -38.42 -29.34 3.03
C VAL A 118 -37.39 -30.46 3.00
N ASP A 119 -36.44 -30.34 2.08
CA ASP A 119 -35.36 -31.31 1.93
C ASP A 119 -34.24 -31.03 2.97
N LYS A 120 -34.22 -31.82 4.04
CA LYS A 120 -33.37 -31.57 5.23
C LYS A 120 -31.87 -31.72 4.93
N GLU A 121 -31.53 -32.64 4.02
CA GLU A 121 -30.14 -32.92 3.67
C GLU A 121 -29.49 -31.75 2.92
N LEU A 122 -30.22 -31.12 2.00
CA LEU A 122 -29.77 -29.93 1.28
C LEU A 122 -29.58 -28.73 2.21
N LEU A 123 -30.51 -28.53 3.15
CA LEU A 123 -30.46 -27.43 4.11
C LEU A 123 -29.26 -27.57 5.07
N LEU A 124 -28.98 -28.80 5.52
CA LEU A 124 -27.78 -29.11 6.30
C LEU A 124 -26.50 -28.85 5.50
N ARG A 125 -26.43 -29.27 4.24
CA ARG A 125 -25.23 -29.06 3.41
C ARG A 125 -24.92 -27.58 3.18
N ILE A 126 -25.94 -26.75 2.98
CA ILE A 126 -25.78 -25.30 2.77
C ILE A 126 -25.39 -24.58 4.05
N SER A 127 -26.06 -24.88 5.16
CA SER A 127 -25.72 -24.27 6.46
C SER A 127 -24.28 -24.64 6.87
N LEU A 128 -23.87 -25.89 6.65
CA LEU A 128 -22.50 -26.34 6.91
C LEU A 128 -21.49 -25.68 5.98
N GLY A 129 -21.83 -25.46 4.69
CA GLY A 129 -21.02 -24.69 3.76
C GLY A 129 -20.80 -23.23 4.20
N ARG A 130 -21.83 -22.56 4.72
CA ARG A 130 -21.72 -21.19 5.23
C ARG A 130 -20.84 -21.11 6.48
N ILE A 131 -21.00 -22.06 7.40
CA ILE A 131 -20.14 -22.17 8.59
C ILE A 131 -18.69 -22.39 8.14
N ALA A 132 -18.44 -23.35 7.23
CA ALA A 132 -17.12 -23.62 6.67
C ALA A 132 -16.48 -22.38 6.04
N CYS A 133 -17.23 -21.58 5.26
CA CYS A 133 -16.74 -20.34 4.67
C CYS A 133 -16.30 -19.32 5.75
N THR A 134 -17.08 -19.16 6.83
CA THR A 134 -16.71 -18.23 7.92
C THR A 134 -15.47 -18.68 8.69
N VAL A 135 -15.34 -19.98 8.95
CA VAL A 135 -14.15 -20.57 9.58
C VAL A 135 -12.93 -20.38 8.67
N LEU A 136 -13.07 -20.70 7.38
CA LEU A 136 -12.01 -20.55 6.40
C LEU A 136 -11.54 -19.09 6.28
N LYS A 137 -12.46 -18.11 6.30
CA LYS A 137 -12.13 -16.69 6.34
C LYS A 137 -11.23 -16.33 7.52
N ARG A 138 -11.57 -16.80 8.72
CA ARG A 138 -10.77 -16.53 9.93
C ARG A 138 -9.41 -17.21 9.91
N VAL A 139 -9.33 -18.42 9.35
CA VAL A 139 -8.07 -19.14 9.20
C VAL A 139 -7.17 -18.41 8.21
N LEU A 140 -7.69 -18.03 7.04
CA LEU A 140 -6.94 -17.30 6.02
C LEU A 140 -6.45 -15.95 6.52
N SER A 141 -7.28 -15.18 7.23
CA SER A 141 -6.85 -13.90 7.79
C SER A 141 -5.75 -14.05 8.86
N SER A 142 -5.81 -15.12 9.66
CA SER A 142 -4.77 -15.45 10.63
C SER A 142 -3.46 -15.86 9.95
N VAL A 143 -3.54 -16.66 8.88
CA VAL A 143 -2.37 -17.06 8.07
C VAL A 143 -1.77 -15.84 7.39
N ARG A 144 -2.59 -14.97 6.81
CA ARG A 144 -2.17 -13.71 6.19
C ARG A 144 -1.41 -12.84 7.17
N ALA A 145 -1.90 -12.68 8.41
CA ALA A 145 -1.21 -11.93 9.46
C ALA A 145 0.15 -12.56 9.85
N ARG A 146 0.25 -13.89 9.83
CA ARG A 146 1.52 -14.59 10.09
C ARG A 146 2.51 -14.49 8.94
N LEU A 147 2.04 -14.43 7.70
CA LEU A 147 2.87 -14.29 6.51
C LEU A 147 3.33 -12.85 6.26
N SER A 148 2.49 -11.86 6.59
CA SER A 148 2.81 -10.44 6.36
C SER A 148 4.01 -9.97 7.20
N TYR A 149 4.15 -10.48 8.42
CA TYR A 149 5.25 -10.12 9.32
C TYR A 149 6.64 -10.46 8.76
N PRO A 150 6.98 -11.74 8.45
CA PRO A 150 8.30 -12.08 7.91
C PRO A 150 8.55 -11.43 6.54
N LEU A 151 7.51 -11.28 5.71
CA LEU A 151 7.61 -10.63 4.41
C LEU A 151 7.99 -9.16 4.54
N SER A 152 7.32 -8.43 5.44
CA SER A 152 7.60 -7.02 5.70
C SER A 152 9.04 -6.82 6.21
N ILE A 153 9.55 -7.71 7.06
CA ILE A 153 10.93 -7.62 7.58
C ILE A 153 11.95 -7.82 6.46
N ARG A 154 11.78 -8.85 5.63
CA ARG A 154 12.72 -9.15 4.54
C ARG A 154 12.75 -8.04 3.49
N VAL A 155 11.58 -7.54 3.09
CA VAL A 155 11.49 -6.41 2.16
C VAL A 155 12.15 -5.17 2.77
N LYS A 156 11.86 -4.84 4.03
CA LYS A 156 12.51 -3.72 4.73
C LYS A 156 14.02 -3.86 4.79
N GLN A 157 14.54 -5.04 5.12
CA GLN A 157 15.97 -5.30 5.23
C GLN A 157 16.67 -5.02 3.90
N GLN A 158 16.15 -5.57 2.79
CA GLN A 158 16.75 -5.39 1.48
C GLN A 158 16.73 -3.92 1.03
N TYR A 159 15.60 -3.24 1.17
CA TYR A 159 15.52 -1.81 0.84
C TYR A 159 16.41 -0.96 1.74
N SER A 160 16.56 -1.31 3.02
CA SER A 160 17.45 -0.57 3.92
C SER A 160 18.91 -0.63 3.49
N ILE A 161 19.37 -1.77 2.95
CA ILE A 161 20.73 -1.93 2.41
C ILE A 161 20.91 -1.08 1.15
N HIS A 162 19.97 -1.16 0.20
CA HIS A 162 20.03 -0.35 -1.03
C HIS A 162 20.01 1.15 -0.74
N LEU A 163 19.15 1.59 0.18
CA LEU A 163 19.05 2.99 0.59
C LEU A 163 20.31 3.45 1.33
N PHE A 164 20.89 2.61 2.17
CA PHE A 164 22.18 2.88 2.82
C PHE A 164 23.29 3.07 1.80
N HIS A 165 23.39 2.17 0.81
CA HIS A 165 24.41 2.25 -0.23
C HIS A 165 24.23 3.48 -1.13
N ALA A 166 22.99 3.83 -1.49
CA ALA A 166 22.68 5.06 -2.22
C ALA A 166 23.09 6.31 -1.42
N ARG A 167 22.81 6.32 -0.10
CA ARG A 167 23.19 7.43 0.79
C ARG A 167 24.70 7.58 0.96
N ALA A 168 25.42 6.46 1.02
CA ALA A 168 26.88 6.44 1.14
C ALA A 168 27.58 6.94 -0.14
N ARG A 169 26.99 6.74 -1.32
CA ARG A 169 27.53 7.22 -2.61
C ARG A 169 27.22 8.69 -2.90
N LEU A 170 26.33 9.33 -2.15
CA LEU A 170 25.99 10.73 -2.38
C LEU A 170 27.20 11.62 -2.06
N ASP A 171 27.50 12.58 -2.93
CA ASP A 171 28.55 13.56 -2.66
C ASP A 171 28.14 14.51 -1.51
N LEU A 172 29.12 14.99 -0.75
CA LEU A 172 28.92 15.91 0.37
C LEU A 172 28.06 17.15 0.01
N PRO A 173 28.34 17.90 -1.07
CA PRO A 173 27.56 19.10 -1.39
C PRO A 173 26.10 18.80 -1.76
N THR A 174 25.82 17.63 -2.34
CA THR A 174 24.45 17.20 -2.65
C THR A 174 23.69 16.79 -1.38
N PHE A 175 24.41 16.25 -0.41
CA PHE A 175 23.81 15.84 0.86
C PHE A 175 23.52 17.02 1.81
N GLU A 176 24.30 18.10 1.75
CA GLU A 176 24.06 19.31 2.52
C GLU A 176 22.81 20.09 2.06
N ASP A 177 22.22 19.73 0.91
CA ASP A 177 20.95 20.30 0.44
C ASP A 177 19.77 19.77 1.27
N SER A 178 19.08 20.68 1.97
CA SER A 178 17.93 20.34 2.82
C SER A 178 16.75 19.77 2.04
N ALA A 179 16.60 20.12 0.75
CA ALA A 179 15.57 19.54 -0.10
C ALA A 179 15.82 18.04 -0.33
N VAL A 180 17.07 17.65 -0.60
CA VAL A 180 17.47 16.26 -0.79
C VAL A 180 17.40 15.49 0.53
N GLN A 181 17.82 16.11 1.63
CA GLN A 181 17.74 15.50 2.95
C GLN A 181 16.30 15.18 3.34
N ARG A 182 15.36 16.09 3.06
CA ARG A 182 13.93 15.88 3.33
C ARG A 182 13.34 14.76 2.47
N GLN A 183 13.63 14.74 1.17
CA GLN A 183 13.18 13.67 0.28
C GLN A 183 13.74 12.30 0.70
N LEU A 184 15.01 12.26 1.10
CA LEU A 184 15.66 11.05 1.56
C LEU A 184 15.13 10.60 2.93
N GLU A 185 14.81 11.56 3.81
CA GLU A 185 14.16 11.31 5.08
C GLU A 185 12.75 10.77 4.86
N ASP A 186 11.93 11.38 4.01
CA ASP A 186 10.59 10.90 3.65
C ASP A 186 10.63 9.49 3.06
N ALA A 187 11.63 9.18 2.23
CA ALA A 187 11.85 7.83 1.71
C ALA A 187 12.31 6.81 2.77
N SER A 188 12.93 7.26 3.88
CA SER A 188 13.55 6.41 4.90
C SER A 188 12.79 6.29 6.23
N ASN A 189 12.02 7.33 6.62
CA ASN A 189 11.27 7.47 7.86
C ASN A 189 9.80 7.02 7.75
N SER A 190 9.47 6.17 6.77
CA SER A 190 8.23 5.38 6.76
C SER A 190 8.24 4.38 7.93
N SER A 191 7.99 4.90 9.13
CA SER A 191 8.34 4.37 10.46
C SER A 191 7.40 3.28 11.00
N GLY A 192 6.59 2.67 10.13
CA GLY A 192 5.80 1.49 10.48
C GLY A 192 6.12 0.33 9.58
N ASN A 193 5.85 0.51 8.27
CA ASN A 193 5.87 -0.56 7.30
C ASN A 193 6.87 -0.43 6.13
N GLY A 194 7.59 0.68 5.99
CA GLY A 194 8.51 0.89 4.87
C GLY A 194 7.73 1.16 3.57
N PHE A 195 8.10 2.22 2.85
CA PHE A 195 7.37 2.70 1.68
C PHE A 195 7.14 1.63 0.60
N ALA A 196 8.15 0.79 0.36
CA ALA A 196 8.09 -0.29 -0.62
C ALA A 196 7.06 -1.37 -0.25
N TRP A 197 6.94 -1.72 1.02
CA TRP A 197 5.96 -2.71 1.50
C TRP A 197 4.54 -2.16 1.44
N ASP A 198 4.35 -0.89 1.80
CA ASP A 198 3.04 -0.24 1.73
C ASP A 198 2.53 -0.17 0.29
N SER A 199 3.41 0.21 -0.64
CA SER A 199 3.10 0.19 -2.08
C SER A 199 2.76 -1.21 -2.58
N LEU A 200 3.47 -2.23 -2.11
CA LEU A 200 3.18 -3.63 -2.44
C LEU A 200 1.82 -4.07 -1.88
N GLN A 201 1.53 -3.73 -0.61
CA GLN A 201 0.24 -4.03 0.01
C GLN A 201 -0.90 -3.33 -0.74
N MET A 202 -0.70 -2.07 -1.15
CA MET A 202 -1.66 -1.33 -1.96
C MET A 202 -1.90 -2.02 -3.31
N ALA A 203 -0.83 -2.41 -4.02
CA ALA A 203 -0.94 -3.11 -5.29
C ALA A 203 -1.70 -4.44 -5.16
N ILE A 204 -1.37 -5.24 -4.13
CA ILE A 204 -2.07 -6.49 -3.85
C ILE A 204 -3.53 -6.21 -3.53
N HIS A 205 -3.84 -5.23 -2.66
CA HIS A 205 -5.21 -4.86 -2.34
C HIS A 205 -6.03 -4.45 -3.57
N ILE A 206 -5.44 -3.71 -4.51
CA ILE A 206 -6.11 -3.33 -5.77
C ILE A 206 -6.45 -4.58 -6.59
N ILE A 207 -5.51 -5.52 -6.74
CA ILE A 207 -5.72 -6.76 -7.48
C ILE A 207 -6.80 -7.60 -6.80
N THR A 208 -6.69 -7.81 -5.49
CA THR A 208 -7.64 -8.57 -4.67
C THR A 208 -9.05 -7.96 -4.76
N ALA A 209 -9.16 -6.63 -4.68
CA ALA A 209 -10.44 -5.94 -4.82
C ALA A 209 -11.03 -6.10 -6.23
N ALA A 210 -10.19 -6.04 -7.27
CA ALA A 210 -10.65 -6.29 -8.64
C ALA A 210 -11.17 -7.72 -8.81
N VAL A 211 -10.46 -8.73 -8.27
CA VAL A 211 -10.89 -10.13 -8.29
C VAL A 211 -12.20 -10.31 -7.50
N GLU A 212 -12.31 -9.69 -6.33
CA GLU A 212 -13.53 -9.70 -5.53
C GLU A 212 -14.72 -9.13 -6.31
N VAL A 213 -14.58 -7.93 -6.89
CA VAL A 213 -15.65 -7.30 -7.68
C VAL A 213 -16.02 -8.15 -8.89
N VAL A 214 -15.03 -8.63 -9.65
CA VAL A 214 -15.28 -9.45 -10.85
C VAL A 214 -15.96 -10.77 -10.47
N SER A 215 -15.53 -11.41 -9.39
CA SER A 215 -16.12 -12.68 -8.93
C SER A 215 -17.54 -12.49 -8.38
N GLN A 216 -17.78 -11.44 -7.59
CA GLN A 216 -19.11 -11.11 -7.08
C GLN A 216 -20.07 -10.76 -8.22
N VAL A 217 -19.66 -9.90 -9.16
CA VAL A 217 -20.48 -9.52 -10.32
C VAL A 217 -20.73 -10.73 -11.22
N GLY A 218 -19.73 -11.60 -11.44
CA GLY A 218 -19.87 -12.81 -12.23
C GLY A 218 -20.87 -13.81 -11.61
N VAL A 219 -20.75 -14.07 -10.31
CA VAL A 219 -21.69 -14.92 -9.57
C VAL A 219 -23.09 -14.31 -9.60
N LEU A 220 -23.21 -13.01 -9.35
CA LEU A 220 -24.47 -12.31 -9.36
C LEU A 220 -25.13 -12.39 -10.75
N ALA A 221 -24.39 -12.10 -11.82
CA ALA A 221 -24.88 -12.23 -13.19
C ALA A 221 -25.35 -13.65 -13.52
N SER A 222 -24.64 -14.68 -13.03
CA SER A 222 -25.05 -16.08 -13.20
C SER A 222 -26.35 -16.38 -12.46
N VAL A 223 -26.52 -15.89 -11.24
CA VAL A 223 -27.73 -16.10 -10.43
C VAL A 223 -28.93 -15.33 -11.00
N LEU A 224 -28.72 -14.10 -11.47
CA LEU A 224 -29.76 -13.28 -12.09
C LEU A 224 -30.28 -13.87 -13.40
N ARG A 225 -29.40 -14.51 -14.19
CA ARG A 225 -29.81 -15.10 -15.46
C ARG A 225 -30.87 -16.19 -15.28
N ASP A 226 -30.94 -16.78 -14.10
CA ASP A 226 -31.84 -17.90 -13.78
C ASP A 226 -33.15 -17.45 -13.09
N GLN A 227 -33.28 -16.18 -12.67
CA GLN A 227 -34.47 -15.68 -11.95
C GLN A 227 -35.11 -14.42 -12.57
N ARG A 228 -36.45 -14.42 -12.64
CA ARG A 228 -37.26 -13.31 -13.17
C ARG A 228 -37.17 -12.01 -12.36
N ASP A 229 -36.89 -12.07 -11.06
CA ASP A 229 -36.80 -10.91 -10.15
C ASP A 229 -35.35 -10.49 -9.83
N GLY A 230 -34.39 -10.90 -10.65
CA GLY A 230 -32.96 -10.79 -10.36
C GLY A 230 -32.44 -9.38 -10.06
N LEU A 231 -33.05 -8.34 -10.63
CA LEU A 231 -32.55 -6.97 -10.56
C LEU A 231 -32.68 -6.37 -9.15
N LEU A 232 -33.73 -6.68 -8.40
CA LEU A 232 -33.92 -6.18 -7.03
C LEU A 232 -32.93 -6.84 -6.06
N LEU A 233 -32.67 -8.13 -6.22
CA LEU A 233 -31.66 -8.86 -5.45
C LEU A 233 -30.24 -8.35 -5.75
N ALA A 234 -29.97 -7.91 -6.99
CA ALA A 234 -28.71 -7.27 -7.37
C ALA A 234 -28.48 -5.96 -6.62
N ILE A 235 -29.50 -5.10 -6.54
CA ILE A 235 -29.38 -3.80 -5.86
C ILE A 235 -29.15 -4.00 -4.36
N ILE A 236 -29.86 -4.94 -3.73
CA ILE A 236 -29.72 -5.23 -2.30
C ILE A 236 -28.35 -5.86 -1.97
N SER A 237 -27.86 -6.79 -2.79
CA SER A 237 -26.53 -7.40 -2.58
C SER A 237 -25.38 -6.42 -2.87
N CYS A 238 -25.52 -5.58 -3.89
CA CYS A 238 -24.52 -4.57 -4.24
C CYS A 238 -24.43 -3.47 -3.17
N SER A 239 -25.58 -3.03 -2.63
CA SER A 239 -25.61 -2.05 -1.53
C SER A 239 -25.01 -2.61 -0.23
N ALA A 240 -25.32 -3.85 0.14
CA ALA A 240 -24.72 -4.50 1.30
C ALA A 240 -23.18 -4.61 1.19
N SER A 241 -22.67 -4.98 0.01
CA SER A 241 -21.23 -5.08 -0.27
C SER A 241 -20.55 -3.71 -0.23
N ALA A 242 -21.20 -2.67 -0.76
CA ALA A 242 -20.71 -1.30 -0.68
C ALA A 242 -20.61 -0.81 0.79
N PHE A 243 -21.58 -1.14 1.65
CA PHE A 243 -21.54 -0.77 3.07
C PHE A 243 -20.41 -1.46 3.85
N ASP A 244 -20.09 -2.71 3.54
CA ASP A 244 -18.96 -3.41 4.16
C ASP A 244 -17.62 -2.84 3.71
N TRP A 245 -17.49 -2.40 2.46
CA TRP A 245 -16.31 -1.67 1.97
C TRP A 245 -16.06 -0.39 2.77
N PHE A 246 -17.11 0.40 3.02
CA PHE A 246 -17.02 1.63 3.81
C PHE A 246 -16.62 1.39 5.27
N LYS A 247 -17.04 0.27 5.88
CA LYS A 247 -16.61 -0.08 7.25
C LYS A 247 -15.15 -0.52 7.32
N THR A 248 -14.65 -1.15 6.27
CA THR A 248 -13.28 -1.71 6.26
C THR A 248 -12.22 -0.63 6.04
N GLN A 249 -12.54 0.46 5.32
CA GLN A 249 -11.65 1.62 5.20
C GLN A 249 -11.43 2.38 6.52
N GLY A 250 -12.35 2.30 7.48
CA GLY A 250 -12.24 2.97 8.79
C GLY A 250 -11.33 2.26 9.81
N ALA A 251 -10.86 1.05 9.51
CA ALA A 251 -10.03 0.26 10.43
C ALA A 251 -8.51 0.50 10.26
N PHE A 252 -8.11 1.31 9.26
CA PHE A 252 -6.71 1.62 9.04
C PHE A 252 -6.19 2.70 9.99
N SER A 253 -5.15 2.33 10.72
CA SER A 253 -4.26 3.18 11.51
C SER A 253 -4.77 3.65 12.87
N ARG A 254 -4.93 2.71 13.81
CA ARG A 254 -4.50 3.00 15.18
C ARG A 254 -2.98 3.01 15.18
N ALA A 255 -2.40 4.21 15.10
CA ALA A 255 -0.97 4.43 15.33
C ALA A 255 -0.65 4.09 16.79
N VAL A 256 -0.44 2.79 17.04
CA VAL A 256 0.11 2.32 18.31
C VAL A 256 1.59 2.66 18.27
N VAL A 257 2.04 3.51 19.18
CA VAL A 257 3.46 3.79 19.38
C VAL A 257 4.03 2.64 20.20
N TRP A 258 4.90 1.84 19.59
CA TRP A 258 5.59 0.74 20.23
C TRP A 258 7.08 1.05 20.27
N ALA A 259 7.69 0.81 21.42
CA ALA A 259 9.13 0.89 21.61
C ALA A 259 9.65 -0.54 21.86
N ALA A 260 10.52 -1.02 20.97
CA ALA A 260 11.27 -2.24 21.18
C ALA A 260 12.74 -1.87 21.40
N THR A 261 13.33 -2.39 22.47
CA THR A 261 14.78 -2.26 22.72
C THR A 261 15.45 -3.59 22.35
N THR A 262 16.65 -3.52 21.77
CA THR A 262 17.44 -4.71 21.41
C THR A 262 18.84 -4.59 21.99
N LYS A 263 19.37 -5.70 22.50
CA LYS A 263 20.74 -5.80 23.06
C LYS A 263 21.72 -6.43 22.08
N ASN A 264 21.29 -6.72 20.85
CA ASN A 264 22.17 -7.32 19.85
C ASN A 264 23.27 -6.32 19.45
N LYS A 265 24.53 -6.65 19.77
CA LYS A 265 25.70 -5.82 19.48
C LYS A 265 25.84 -5.51 17.99
N ASP A 266 25.50 -6.48 17.15
CA ASP A 266 25.58 -6.36 15.71
C ASP A 266 24.53 -5.36 15.20
N TYR A 267 23.29 -5.48 15.66
CA TYR A 267 22.24 -4.51 15.36
C TYR A 267 22.59 -3.09 15.85
N ILE A 268 23.14 -2.97 17.06
CA ILE A 268 23.57 -1.68 17.61
C ILE A 268 24.68 -1.07 16.75
N ARG A 269 25.65 -1.87 16.31
CA ARG A 269 26.72 -1.42 15.42
C ARG A 269 26.19 -0.95 14.07
N MET A 270 25.23 -1.69 13.49
CA MET A 270 24.58 -1.31 12.24
C MET A 270 23.78 -0.01 12.38
N GLN A 271 23.00 0.15 13.46
CA GLN A 271 22.25 1.38 13.71
C GLN A 271 23.17 2.57 14.02
N GLY A 272 24.28 2.33 14.71
CA GLY A 272 25.32 3.33 14.92
C GLY A 272 25.92 3.81 13.60
N LEU A 273 26.27 2.88 12.71
CA LEU A 273 26.78 3.22 11.38
C LEU A 273 25.74 3.97 10.54
N LYS A 274 24.46 3.58 10.64
CA LYS A 274 23.36 4.29 9.99
C LYS A 274 23.24 5.73 10.49
N ARG A 275 23.39 5.98 11.79
CA ARG A 275 23.40 7.34 12.36
C ARG A 275 24.60 8.15 11.86
N VAL A 276 25.80 7.58 11.87
CA VAL A 276 27.02 8.24 11.36
C VAL A 276 26.89 8.66 9.90
N VAL A 277 26.25 7.84 9.06
CA VAL A 277 25.99 8.18 7.64
C VAL A 277 24.82 9.16 7.48
N ASN A 278 23.90 9.19 8.45
CA ASN A 278 22.73 10.06 8.42
C ASN A 278 23.03 11.49 8.90
N ASP A 279 23.90 11.65 9.88
CA ASP A 279 24.22 12.94 10.49
C ASP A 279 25.28 13.70 9.68
N ILE A 280 24.97 14.95 9.35
CA ILE A 280 25.84 15.82 8.56
C ILE A 280 27.19 16.06 9.27
N GLU A 281 27.17 16.16 10.60
CA GLU A 281 28.36 16.44 11.42
C GLU A 281 29.42 15.34 11.27
N HIS A 282 29.00 14.08 11.26
CA HIS A 282 29.90 12.92 11.17
C HIS A 282 30.24 12.51 9.73
N ARG A 283 29.52 13.04 8.73
CA ARG A 283 29.76 12.68 7.32
C ARG A 283 31.12 13.16 6.81
N LYS A 284 31.60 14.31 7.28
CA LYS A 284 32.92 14.84 6.90
C LYS A 284 34.04 13.92 7.38
N GLU A 285 33.91 13.39 8.60
CA GLU A 285 34.81 12.40 9.17
C GLU A 285 34.66 11.04 8.50
N PHE A 286 33.44 10.64 8.12
CA PHE A 286 33.19 9.40 7.40
C PHE A 286 33.88 9.37 6.03
N ILE A 287 33.81 10.48 5.28
CA ILE A 287 34.47 10.64 3.98
C ILE A 287 35.99 10.75 4.15
N ALA A 288 36.46 11.56 5.12
CA ALA A 288 37.89 11.74 5.39
C ALA A 288 38.55 10.45 5.90
N GLY A 289 37.84 9.63 6.68
CA GLY A 289 38.33 8.37 7.25
C GLY A 289 38.27 7.16 6.32
N ASN A 290 37.83 7.33 5.06
CA ASN A 290 37.63 6.24 4.10
C ASN A 290 36.80 5.06 4.66
N LEU A 291 35.83 5.35 5.53
CA LEU A 291 34.99 4.35 6.20
C LEU A 291 33.97 3.70 5.24
N ALA A 292 33.82 4.24 4.03
CA ALA A 292 32.98 3.69 2.97
C ALA A 292 33.38 2.26 2.58
N GLY A 293 34.68 1.94 2.53
CA GLY A 293 35.16 0.58 2.24
C GLY A 293 34.83 -0.43 3.34
N LEU A 294 34.95 -0.01 4.61
CA LEU A 294 34.59 -0.82 5.78
C LEU A 294 33.08 -1.06 5.88
N ALA A 295 32.28 -0.09 5.47
CA ALA A 295 30.83 -0.24 5.37
C ALA A 295 30.45 -1.27 4.29
N HIS A 296 31.15 -1.28 3.15
CA HIS A 296 30.96 -2.26 2.09
C HIS A 296 31.27 -3.69 2.56
N GLN A 297 32.45 -3.91 3.16
CA GLN A 297 32.87 -5.23 3.64
C GLN A 297 31.97 -5.79 4.75
N ASN A 298 31.42 -4.91 5.60
CA ASN A 298 30.45 -5.34 6.59
C ASN A 298 29.10 -5.65 5.93
N SER A 299 28.60 -4.84 4.99
CA SER A 299 27.30 -5.02 4.31
C SER A 299 27.08 -6.44 3.76
N GLU A 300 28.12 -7.07 3.20
CA GLU A 300 28.05 -8.45 2.68
C GLU A 300 27.87 -9.51 3.77
N LYS A 301 28.45 -9.31 4.97
CA LYS A 301 28.28 -10.23 6.11
C LYS A 301 26.87 -10.19 6.69
N TRP A 302 26.16 -9.06 6.58
CA TRP A 302 24.78 -8.92 7.05
C TRP A 302 23.75 -9.57 6.11
N CYS A 303 24.14 -9.92 4.89
CA CYS A 303 23.27 -10.61 3.94
C CYS A 303 23.19 -12.13 4.16
N ILE A 304 24.05 -12.68 5.03
CA ILE A 304 24.20 -14.13 5.24
C ILE A 304 23.52 -14.61 6.55
N VAL A 305 22.99 -13.70 7.35
CA VAL A 305 22.25 -14.00 8.61
C VAL A 305 20.78 -13.64 8.45
#